data_AF-A0AAD4XKD4-F1
#
_entry.id   AF-A0AAD4XKD4-F1
#
_cell.length_a   1.000
_cell.length_b   1.000
_cell.length_c   1.000
_cell.angle_alpha   90.00
_cell.angle_beta   90.00
_cell.angle_gamma   90.00
#
_symmetry.space_group_name_H-M   'P 1'
#
loop_
_entity.id
_entity.type
_entity.pdbx_description
1 polymer ?
#
loop_
_entity_poly.entity_id
_entity_poly.type
_entity_poly.pdbx_seq_one_letter_code
_entity_poly.pdbx_strand_id
1 'polypeptide(L)'
;MESNRFEATVAKEIAERKFTAQDIAGAKKFALKAQNLYPNLEGISHMLSTFDVYFSAKNKVCGEADWYGILGVSQYSDDETVRKQYKKLALLLHPDKNQSVGADGAFKLISEAWSLLSDRTKRAAYDQMRFPRTSHPECQPQQVVHPPQTQMFSVNIKVLRRRQTTIYSLKNLSPSSSSTVENPKRLNRLSLISSSTGSNTRK
;
A
#
# COMPACT_ATOMS: atom_id res chain seq x y z
N MET A 1 -12.15 -17.67 -20.02
CA MET A 1 -11.84 -17.13 -18.67
C MET A 1 -10.94 -18.06 -17.86
N GLU A 2 -10.93 -19.38 -18.12
CA GLU A 2 -10.06 -20.33 -17.42
C GLU A 2 -8.55 -20.11 -17.61
N SER A 3 -8.12 -19.62 -18.77
CA SER A 3 -6.69 -19.36 -19.05
C SER A 3 -6.03 -18.46 -17.99
N ASN A 4 -6.73 -17.43 -17.52
CA ASN A 4 -6.19 -16.49 -16.54
C ASN A 4 -6.06 -17.14 -15.15
N ARG A 5 -6.99 -18.05 -14.79
CA ARG A 5 -6.93 -18.81 -13.53
C ARG A 5 -5.78 -19.81 -13.55
N PHE A 6 -5.60 -20.53 -14.66
CA PHE A 6 -4.47 -21.46 -14.82
C PHE A 6 -3.13 -20.70 -14.79
N GLU A 7 -3.01 -19.59 -15.51
CA GLU A 7 -1.78 -18.79 -15.49
C GLU A 7 -1.47 -18.24 -14.09
N ALA A 8 -2.48 -17.77 -13.35
CA ALA A 8 -2.31 -17.32 -11.97
C ALA A 8 -1.84 -18.45 -11.04
N THR A 9 -2.37 -19.66 -11.22
CA THR A 9 -1.97 -20.86 -10.45
C THR A 9 -0.52 -21.25 -10.74
N VAL A 10 -0.12 -21.24 -12.02
CA VAL A 10 1.27 -21.49 -12.41
C VAL A 10 2.21 -20.42 -11.84
N ALA A 11 1.82 -19.14 -11.88
CA ALA A 11 2.60 -18.05 -11.30
C ALA A 11 2.74 -18.21 -9.77
N LYS A 12 1.68 -18.62 -9.08
CA LYS A 12 1.71 -18.96 -7.63
C LYS A 12 2.73 -20.06 -7.34
N GLU A 13 2.68 -21.16 -8.08
CA GLU A 13 3.60 -22.30 -7.88
C GLU A 13 5.06 -21.93 -8.17
N ILE A 14 5.32 -21.11 -9.19
CA ILE A 14 6.65 -20.57 -9.46
C ILE A 14 7.13 -19.70 -8.28
N ALA A 15 6.24 -18.92 -7.68
CA ALA A 15 6.57 -18.12 -6.51
C ALA A 15 6.99 -18.99 -5.31
N GLU A 16 6.31 -20.11 -5.08
CA GLU A 16 6.66 -21.08 -4.03
C GLU A 16 8.03 -21.71 -4.28
N ARG A 17 8.30 -22.14 -5.52
CA ARG A 17 9.62 -22.66 -5.91
C ARG A 17 10.73 -21.63 -5.70
N LYS A 18 10.48 -20.37 -6.06
CA LYS A 18 11.43 -19.26 -5.87
C LYS A 18 11.69 -18.96 -4.40
N PHE A 19 10.67 -19.05 -3.56
CA PHE A 19 10.81 -18.87 -2.12
C PHE A 19 11.70 -19.95 -1.49
N THR A 20 11.49 -21.22 -1.84
CA THR A 20 12.35 -22.33 -1.39
C THR A 20 13.79 -22.17 -1.87
N ALA A 21 13.99 -21.57 -3.06
CA ALA A 21 15.31 -21.20 -3.58
C ALA A 21 15.93 -19.94 -2.92
N GLN A 22 15.34 -19.40 -1.84
CA GLN A 22 15.74 -18.18 -1.13
C GLN A 22 15.74 -16.89 -1.97
N ASP A 23 15.12 -16.91 -3.16
CA ASP A 23 14.89 -15.77 -4.05
C ASP A 23 13.57 -15.08 -3.70
N ILE A 24 13.54 -14.39 -2.56
CA ILE A 24 12.35 -13.70 -2.02
C ILE A 24 11.85 -12.60 -2.98
N ALA A 25 12.78 -11.88 -3.62
CA ALA A 25 12.44 -10.83 -4.56
C ALA A 25 11.77 -11.39 -5.82
N GLY A 26 12.29 -12.50 -6.36
CA GLY A 26 11.64 -13.24 -7.43
C GLY A 26 10.27 -13.76 -7.03
N ALA A 27 10.18 -14.42 -5.87
CA ALA A 27 8.92 -14.96 -5.33
C ALA A 27 7.83 -13.89 -5.24
N LYS A 28 8.14 -12.71 -4.69
CA LYS A 28 7.21 -11.58 -4.60
C LYS A 28 6.71 -11.10 -5.97
N LYS A 29 7.58 -11.01 -6.98
CA LYS A 29 7.19 -10.61 -8.34
C LYS A 29 6.18 -11.59 -8.96
N PHE A 30 6.41 -12.89 -8.80
CA PHE A 30 5.50 -13.91 -9.32
C PHE A 30 4.18 -13.96 -8.55
N ALA A 31 4.20 -13.77 -7.23
CA ALA A 31 2.97 -13.64 -6.45
C ALA A 31 2.15 -12.41 -6.86
N LEU A 32 2.80 -11.27 -7.14
CA LEU A 32 2.12 -10.07 -7.62
C LEU A 32 1.54 -10.28 -9.03
N LYS A 33 2.28 -10.99 -9.91
CA LYS A 33 1.76 -11.40 -11.22
C LYS A 33 0.49 -12.24 -11.06
N ALA A 34 0.51 -13.23 -10.16
CA ALA A 34 -0.66 -14.06 -9.88
C ALA A 34 -1.85 -13.21 -9.38
N GLN A 35 -1.61 -12.24 -8.50
CA GLN A 35 -2.66 -11.33 -7.99
C GLN A 35 -3.30 -10.50 -9.10
N ASN A 36 -2.49 -9.97 -10.01
CA ASN A 36 -2.97 -9.14 -11.12
C ASN A 36 -3.77 -9.96 -12.15
N LEU A 37 -3.40 -11.22 -12.36
CA LEU A 37 -4.13 -12.13 -13.25
C LEU A 37 -5.46 -12.56 -12.65
N TYR A 38 -5.47 -12.91 -11.36
CA TYR A 38 -6.68 -13.36 -10.67
C TYR A 38 -6.64 -12.98 -9.17
N PRO A 39 -7.24 -11.84 -8.77
CA PRO A 39 -7.15 -11.35 -7.38
C PRO A 39 -7.94 -12.24 -6.39
N ASN A 40 -8.92 -13.00 -6.89
CA ASN A 40 -9.73 -13.92 -6.09
C ASN A 40 -9.08 -15.32 -5.98
N LEU A 41 -7.82 -15.49 -6.39
CA LEU A 41 -7.16 -16.80 -6.26
C LEU A 41 -6.87 -17.08 -4.79
N GLU A 42 -7.19 -18.30 -4.38
CA GLU A 42 -7.01 -18.76 -3.02
C GLU A 42 -5.56 -18.65 -2.54
N GLY A 43 -5.38 -17.99 -1.40
CA GLY A 43 -4.10 -17.89 -0.70
C GLY A 43 -3.11 -16.85 -1.24
N ILE A 44 -3.40 -16.14 -2.34
CA ILE A 44 -2.48 -15.11 -2.86
C ILE A 44 -2.22 -13.99 -1.85
N SER A 45 -3.27 -13.50 -1.19
CA SER A 45 -3.12 -12.43 -0.19
C SER A 45 -2.23 -12.86 0.98
N HIS A 46 -2.39 -14.10 1.45
CA HIS A 46 -1.57 -14.68 2.50
C HIS A 46 -0.11 -14.87 2.07
N MET A 47 0.10 -15.32 0.82
CA MET A 47 1.42 -15.48 0.23
C MET A 47 2.17 -14.15 0.10
N LEU A 48 1.51 -13.10 -0.41
CA LEU A 48 2.10 -11.77 -0.50
C LEU A 48 2.51 -11.24 0.87
N SER A 49 1.62 -11.38 1.86
CA SER A 49 1.90 -10.93 3.23
C SER A 49 3.07 -11.70 3.85
N THR A 50 3.17 -13.01 3.59
CA THR A 50 4.30 -13.83 4.00
C THR A 50 5.59 -13.29 3.37
N PHE A 51 5.59 -13.07 2.06
CA PHE A 51 6.77 -12.58 1.35
C PHE A 51 7.17 -11.16 1.76
N ASP A 52 6.23 -10.29 2.10
CA ASP A 52 6.52 -8.95 2.62
C ASP A 52 7.26 -9.03 3.95
N VAL A 53 6.81 -9.89 4.88
CA VAL A 53 7.48 -10.13 6.15
C VAL A 53 8.90 -10.64 5.94
N TYR A 54 9.09 -11.63 5.07
CA TYR A 54 10.43 -12.16 4.75
C TYR A 54 11.32 -11.15 4.04
N PHE A 55 10.75 -10.32 3.16
CA PHE A 55 11.51 -9.28 2.47
C PHE A 55 12.01 -8.22 3.46
N SER A 56 11.15 -7.77 4.37
CA SER A 56 11.53 -6.85 5.46
C SER A 56 12.56 -7.47 6.40
N ALA A 57 12.43 -8.75 6.75
CA ALA A 57 13.41 -9.44 7.59
C ALA A 57 14.78 -9.63 6.89
N LYS A 58 14.78 -9.84 5.57
CA LYS A 58 16.01 -9.94 4.76
C LYS A 58 16.68 -8.59 4.58
N ASN A 59 15.89 -7.50 4.52
CA ASN A 59 16.39 -6.14 4.41
C ASN A 59 16.82 -5.61 5.79
N LYS A 60 18.04 -5.94 6.21
CA LYS A 60 18.59 -5.51 7.49
C LYS A 60 19.00 -4.03 7.46
N VAL A 61 18.65 -3.28 8.49
CA VAL A 61 19.08 -1.89 8.70
C VAL A 61 20.07 -1.88 9.87
N CYS A 62 21.29 -1.40 9.64
CA CYS A 62 22.37 -1.38 10.64
C CYS A 62 22.72 -2.77 11.24
N GLY A 63 22.62 -3.83 10.42
CA GLY A 63 22.98 -5.19 10.83
C GLY A 63 21.86 -5.98 11.54
N GLU A 64 20.75 -5.33 11.89
CA GLU A 64 19.57 -5.97 12.48
C GLU A 64 18.35 -5.95 11.55
N ALA A 65 17.39 -6.84 11.83
CA ALA A 65 16.12 -6.88 11.13
C ALA A 65 15.30 -5.61 11.40
N ASP A 66 14.61 -5.10 10.39
CA ASP A 66 13.70 -3.97 10.55
C ASP A 66 12.37 -4.45 11.15
N TRP A 67 12.23 -4.41 12.47
CA TRP A 67 11.01 -4.87 13.16
C TRP A 67 9.79 -4.01 12.82
N TYR A 68 9.99 -2.72 12.57
CA TYR A 68 8.93 -1.83 12.10
C TYR A 68 8.49 -2.21 10.68
N GLY A 69 9.45 -2.48 9.80
CA GLY A 69 9.20 -2.98 8.44
C GLY A 69 8.54 -4.35 8.39
N ILE A 70 8.83 -5.24 9.34
CA ILE A 70 8.20 -6.57 9.46
C ILE A 70 6.71 -6.44 9.81
N LEU A 71 6.36 -5.53 10.73
CA LEU A 71 4.96 -5.24 11.04
C LEU A 71 4.28 -4.34 9.99
N GLY A 72 5.06 -3.69 9.12
CA GLY A 72 4.55 -2.72 8.14
C GLY A 72 4.06 -1.43 8.80
N VAL A 73 4.66 -1.04 9.93
CA VAL A 73 4.35 0.20 10.65
C VAL A 73 5.50 1.20 10.52
N SER A 74 5.19 2.48 10.67
CA SER A 74 6.22 3.51 10.77
C SER A 74 6.86 3.50 12.16
N GLN A 75 8.12 3.89 12.26
CA GLN A 75 8.84 4.07 13.53
C GLN A 75 8.18 5.14 14.44
N TYR A 76 7.41 6.06 13.86
CA TYR A 76 6.68 7.09 14.60
C TYR A 76 5.25 6.69 14.97
N SER A 77 4.87 5.42 14.76
CA SER A 77 3.50 4.96 15.03
C SER A 77 3.26 4.76 16.52
N ASP A 78 2.07 5.15 16.99
CA ASP A 78 1.61 4.85 18.34
C ASP A 78 1.53 3.34 18.62
N ASP A 79 1.68 2.98 19.90
CA ASP A 79 1.55 1.62 20.41
C ASP A 79 0.21 0.96 20.03
N GLU A 80 -0.86 1.75 19.96
CA GLU A 80 -2.16 1.27 19.51
C GLU A 80 -2.15 0.82 18.05
N THR A 81 -1.47 1.57 17.17
CA THR A 81 -1.33 1.26 15.75
C THR A 81 -0.50 0.00 15.57
N VAL A 82 0.60 -0.14 16.31
CA VAL A 82 1.43 -1.35 16.32
C VAL A 82 0.59 -2.57 16.76
N ARG A 83 -0.21 -2.43 17.82
CA ARG A 83 -1.09 -3.50 18.32
C ARG A 83 -2.17 -3.90 17.31
N LYS A 84 -2.81 -2.92 16.67
CA LYS A 84 -3.84 -3.15 15.64
C LYS A 84 -3.24 -3.89 14.44
N GLN A 85 -2.07 -3.46 13.99
CA GLN A 85 -1.39 -4.06 12.85
C GLN A 85 -0.92 -5.48 13.16
N TYR A 86 -0.36 -5.73 14.35
CA TYR A 86 -0.01 -7.07 14.80
C TYR A 86 -1.21 -8.02 14.78
N LYS A 87 -2.36 -7.61 15.35
CA LYS A 87 -3.59 -8.42 15.35
C LYS A 87 -4.05 -8.76 13.92
N LYS A 88 -3.99 -7.78 13.02
CA LYS A 88 -4.36 -7.98 11.60
C LYS A 88 -3.44 -9.01 10.93
N LEU A 89 -2.14 -8.88 11.10
CA LEU A 89 -1.16 -9.80 10.52
C LEU A 89 -1.24 -11.20 11.14
N ALA A 90 -1.42 -11.30 12.46
CA ALA A 90 -1.55 -12.57 13.17
C ALA A 90 -2.75 -13.38 12.68
N LEU A 91 -3.91 -12.73 12.44
CA LEU A 91 -5.09 -13.39 11.89
C LEU A 91 -4.89 -13.83 10.43
N LEU A 92 -4.14 -13.05 9.66
CA LEU A 92 -3.88 -13.30 8.24
C LEU A 92 -2.85 -14.43 8.06
N LEU A 93 -1.80 -14.46 8.89
CA LEU A 93 -0.71 -15.43 8.79
C LEU A 93 -0.85 -16.61 9.75
N HIS A 94 -2.00 -16.76 10.40
CA HIS A 94 -2.23 -17.87 11.32
C HIS A 94 -2.08 -19.21 10.58
N PRO A 95 -1.27 -20.17 11.10
CA PRO A 95 -0.95 -21.42 10.40
C PRO A 95 -2.18 -22.30 10.12
N ASP A 96 -3.26 -22.15 10.90
CA ASP A 96 -4.54 -22.84 10.67
C ASP A 96 -5.23 -22.42 9.36
N LYS A 97 -5.18 -21.12 9.04
CA LYS A 97 -5.86 -20.55 7.86
C LYS A 97 -4.92 -20.37 6.68
N ASN A 98 -3.63 -20.24 6.94
CA ASN A 98 -2.63 -19.99 5.92
C ASN A 98 -1.74 -21.22 5.70
N GLN A 99 -2.05 -21.97 4.65
CA GLN A 99 -1.25 -23.11 4.19
C GLN A 99 -0.12 -22.71 3.22
N SER A 100 0.23 -21.42 3.13
CA SER A 100 1.31 -20.97 2.25
C SER A 100 2.69 -21.38 2.77
N VAL A 101 3.63 -21.56 1.84
CA VAL A 101 5.04 -21.80 2.18
C VAL A 101 5.59 -20.70 3.10
N GLY A 102 6.22 -21.08 4.20
CA GLY A 102 6.84 -20.14 5.15
C GLY A 102 5.87 -19.41 6.09
N ALA A 103 4.59 -19.77 6.14
CA ALA A 103 3.61 -19.13 7.04
C ALA A 103 4.06 -19.14 8.53
N ASP A 104 4.54 -20.29 9.02
CA ASP A 104 5.07 -20.45 10.38
C ASP A 104 6.26 -19.51 10.65
N GLY A 105 7.22 -19.43 9.72
CA GLY A 105 8.39 -18.57 9.89
C GLY A 105 8.04 -17.09 9.84
N ALA A 106 7.12 -16.67 8.97
CA ALA A 106 6.61 -15.30 8.96
C ALA A 106 5.88 -14.96 10.27
N PHE A 107 5.07 -15.89 10.80
CA PHE A 107 4.38 -15.69 12.08
C PHE A 107 5.35 -15.53 13.26
N LYS A 108 6.44 -16.31 13.26
CA LYS A 108 7.54 -16.17 14.24
C LYS A 108 8.18 -14.78 14.17
N LEU A 109 8.55 -14.31 12.98
CA LEU A 109 9.12 -12.97 12.79
C LEU A 109 8.21 -11.85 13.29
N ILE A 110 6.90 -11.95 13.03
CA ILE A 110 5.90 -10.99 13.52
C ILE A 110 5.79 -11.03 15.05
N SER A 111 5.85 -12.22 15.63
CA SER A 111 5.78 -12.40 17.09
C SER A 111 7.02 -11.86 17.80
N GLU A 112 8.21 -12.04 17.21
CA GLU A 112 9.46 -11.44 17.67
C GLU A 112 9.40 -9.92 17.60
N ALA A 113 8.97 -9.37 16.46
CA ALA A 113 8.77 -7.93 16.27
C ALA A 113 7.84 -7.34 17.35
N TRP A 114 6.72 -8.02 17.63
CA TRP A 114 5.78 -7.61 18.67
C TRP A 114 6.36 -7.69 20.08
N SER A 115 7.15 -8.73 20.40
CA SER A 115 7.79 -8.88 21.71
C SER A 115 8.77 -7.74 22.03
N LEU A 116 9.44 -7.19 21.00
CA LEU A 116 10.35 -6.05 21.12
C LEU A 116 9.60 -4.72 21.10
N LEU A 117 8.64 -4.56 20.19
CA LEU A 117 7.95 -3.28 20.01
C LEU A 117 6.85 -3.06 21.04
N SER A 118 6.25 -4.09 21.66
CA SER A 118 5.18 -3.89 22.64
C SER A 118 5.66 -3.31 23.97
N ASP A 119 6.93 -3.50 24.32
CA ASP A 119 7.53 -2.97 25.55
C ASP A 119 8.31 -1.69 25.22
N ARG A 120 7.94 -0.59 25.90
CA ARG A 120 8.57 0.72 25.69
C ARG A 120 10.07 0.70 25.97
N THR A 121 10.51 -0.09 26.94
CA THR A 121 11.93 -0.23 27.31
C THR A 121 12.71 -0.92 26.19
N LYS A 122 12.16 -2.01 25.65
CA LYS A 122 12.78 -2.76 24.55
C LYS A 122 12.78 -1.95 23.25
N ARG A 123 11.69 -1.25 22.96
CA ARG A 123 11.61 -0.35 21.81
C ARG A 123 12.67 0.74 21.89
N ALA A 124 12.81 1.40 23.04
CA ALA A 124 13.84 2.42 23.24
C ALA A 124 15.26 1.89 23.06
N ALA A 125 15.55 0.68 23.56
CA ALA A 125 16.85 0.03 23.35
C ALA A 125 17.12 -0.27 21.87
N TYR A 126 16.12 -0.76 21.14
CA TYR A 126 16.22 -1.00 19.69
C TYR A 126 16.43 0.29 18.90
N ASP A 127 15.68 1.35 19.20
CA ASP A 127 15.82 2.64 18.52
C ASP A 127 17.22 3.24 18.76
N GLN A 128 17.77 3.13 19.98
CA GLN A 128 19.14 3.58 20.29
C GLN A 128 20.21 2.81 19.49
N MET A 129 20.01 1.51 19.29
CA MET A 129 20.93 0.68 18.54
C MET A 129 20.89 0.99 17.03
N ARG A 130 19.69 1.22 16.48
CA ARG A 130 19.49 1.50 15.04
C ARG A 130 19.96 2.91 14.66
N PHE A 131 19.92 3.86 15.59
CA PHE A 131 20.41 5.22 15.41
C PHE A 131 21.60 5.50 16.34
N PRO A 132 22.80 4.97 16.05
CA PRO A 132 24.00 5.35 16.78
C PRO A 132 24.33 6.80 16.41
N ARG A 133 23.78 7.74 17.19
CA ARG A 133 23.95 9.19 17.11
C ARG A 133 23.27 9.87 15.92
N THR A 134 21.99 10.16 16.07
CA THR A 134 21.50 11.51 15.79
C THR A 134 21.33 12.22 17.12
N SER A 135 22.21 13.18 17.38
CA SER A 135 22.00 14.19 18.42
C SER A 135 20.57 14.71 18.32
N HIS A 136 19.81 14.54 19.40
CA HIS A 136 18.54 15.18 19.68
C HIS A 136 18.38 16.56 19.00
N PRO A 137 17.25 16.86 18.34
CA PRO A 137 16.45 17.97 18.79
C PRO A 137 15.57 17.43 19.91
N GLU A 138 15.83 17.97 21.09
CA GLU A 138 15.02 17.85 22.28
C GLU A 138 13.51 17.90 21.96
N CYS A 139 12.82 16.77 22.13
CA CYS A 139 11.35 16.74 22.15
C CYS A 139 10.94 16.65 23.62
N GLN A 140 11.02 17.79 24.30
CA GLN A 140 10.26 17.97 25.53
C GLN A 140 8.77 17.79 25.19
N PRO A 141 7.96 17.13 26.04
CA PRO A 141 6.52 17.19 25.90
C PRO A 141 6.11 18.67 25.96
N GLN A 142 5.66 19.21 24.83
CA GLN A 142 5.20 20.59 24.74
C GLN A 142 4.07 20.76 25.76
N GLN A 143 4.34 21.53 26.81
CA GLN A 143 3.30 22.08 27.65
C GLN A 143 2.33 22.81 26.74
N VAL A 144 1.05 22.45 26.82
CA VAL A 144 -0.04 23.17 26.18
C VAL A 144 -0.03 24.58 26.76
N VAL A 145 0.61 25.51 26.06
CA VAL A 145 0.52 26.94 26.37
C VAL A 145 -0.90 27.35 26.00
N HIS A 146 -1.73 27.55 27.02
CA HIS A 146 -3.04 28.15 26.86
C HIS A 146 -2.90 29.51 26.17
N PRO A 147 -3.69 29.82 25.12
CA PRO A 147 -3.75 31.19 24.61
C PRO A 147 -4.38 32.08 25.69
N PRO A 148 -3.87 33.30 25.94
CA PRO A 148 -4.57 34.25 26.79
C PRO A 148 -5.90 34.60 26.13
N GLN A 149 -6.99 34.49 26.89
CA GLN A 149 -8.32 34.90 26.48
C GLN A 149 -8.34 36.41 26.23
N THR A 150 -8.17 36.82 24.96
CA THR A 150 -8.46 38.19 24.55
C THR A 150 -9.98 38.37 24.53
N GLN A 151 -10.43 39.35 25.31
CA GLN A 151 -11.83 39.65 25.55
C GLN A 151 -12.56 40.10 24.28
N MET A 152 -13.72 39.50 24.03
CA MET A 152 -14.64 39.85 22.96
C MET A 152 -15.26 41.23 23.23
N PHE A 153 -14.86 42.27 22.49
CA PHE A 153 -15.64 43.49 22.43
C PHE A 153 -16.83 43.30 21.49
N SER A 154 -18.01 43.35 22.11
CA SER A 154 -19.31 43.31 21.44
C SER A 154 -19.50 44.58 20.61
N VAL A 155 -19.67 44.44 19.29
CA VAL A 155 -20.15 45.54 18.45
C VAL A 155 -21.63 45.33 18.17
N ASN A 156 -22.42 46.28 18.66
CA ASN A 156 -23.87 46.32 18.59
C ASN A 156 -24.40 46.30 17.14
N ILE A 157 -25.23 45.31 16.83
CA ILE A 157 -26.10 45.31 15.66
C ILE A 157 -27.24 46.32 15.88
N LYS A 158 -27.31 47.36 15.05
CA LYS A 158 -28.52 48.17 14.86
C LYS A 158 -28.97 48.09 13.40
N VAL A 159 -29.89 47.16 13.18
CA VAL A 159 -31.15 47.30 12.43
C VAL A 159 -31.17 48.26 11.24
N LEU A 160 -31.36 47.70 10.03
CA LEU A 160 -32.31 48.28 9.08
C LEU A 160 -33.00 47.18 8.28
N ARG A 161 -34.27 46.94 8.64
CA ARG A 161 -35.22 46.08 7.94
C ARG A 161 -36.25 46.95 7.25
N ARG A 162 -36.30 46.94 5.92
CA ARG A 162 -37.52 47.19 5.10
C ARG A 162 -37.22 46.71 3.67
N ARG A 163 -37.86 45.64 3.21
CA ARG A 163 -39.06 45.62 2.33
C ARG A 163 -38.75 46.29 0.98
N GLN A 164 -39.09 45.78 -0.19
CA GLN A 164 -39.72 44.58 -0.73
C GLN A 164 -39.62 44.77 -2.28
N THR A 165 -39.91 43.72 -3.05
CA THR A 165 -40.59 43.76 -4.36
C THR A 165 -39.91 44.38 -5.61
N THR A 166 -39.59 43.47 -6.54
CA THR A 166 -40.08 43.40 -7.94
C THR A 166 -39.44 44.27 -9.04
N ILE A 167 -39.27 43.63 -10.22
CA ILE A 167 -39.56 44.11 -11.59
C ILE A 167 -38.37 44.30 -12.59
N TYR A 168 -38.58 43.76 -13.81
CA TYR A 168 -37.95 43.90 -15.15
C TYR A 168 -36.46 43.53 -15.31
N SER A 169 -36.06 42.51 -16.08
CA SER A 169 -36.26 42.19 -17.52
C SER A 169 -35.38 43.02 -18.48
N LEU A 170 -34.57 42.27 -19.24
CA LEU A 170 -34.02 42.51 -20.58
C LEU A 170 -32.54 42.92 -20.76
N LYS A 171 -31.91 42.09 -21.63
CA LYS A 171 -30.96 42.43 -22.71
C LYS A 171 -29.52 42.68 -22.24
N ASN A 172 -28.48 42.02 -22.77
CA ASN A 172 -28.28 41.69 -24.18
C ASN A 172 -27.02 40.83 -24.40
N LEU A 173 -27.00 40.16 -25.56
CA LEU A 173 -25.83 39.75 -26.38
C LEU A 173 -25.08 38.46 -26.00
N SER A 174 -25.73 37.36 -26.38
CA SER A 174 -25.33 36.37 -27.40
C SER A 174 -23.89 35.80 -27.51
N PRO A 175 -23.78 34.57 -28.02
CA PRO A 175 -22.67 33.65 -27.84
C PRO A 175 -21.82 33.47 -29.09
N SER A 176 -20.57 33.04 -28.92
CA SER A 176 -19.85 32.28 -29.94
C SER A 176 -19.92 30.79 -29.59
N SER A 177 -20.94 30.16 -30.15
CA SER A 177 -20.87 28.91 -30.92
C SER A 177 -19.43 28.58 -31.39
N SER A 178 -18.98 27.34 -31.53
CA SER A 178 -19.68 26.14 -31.95
C SER A 178 -18.63 25.01 -31.93
N SER A 179 -18.97 23.81 -31.44
CA SER A 179 -19.26 22.62 -32.28
C SER A 179 -17.97 21.82 -32.59
N THR A 180 -17.91 20.50 -32.71
CA THR A 180 -18.92 19.44 -32.81
C THR A 180 -18.14 18.12 -32.68
N VAL A 181 -18.53 17.18 -31.80
CA VAL A 181 -19.33 15.95 -32.09
C VAL A 181 -18.50 14.79 -32.67
N GLU A 182 -18.65 13.63 -32.01
CA GLU A 182 -18.46 12.24 -32.48
C GLU A 182 -17.06 11.78 -32.93
N ASN A 183 -16.65 10.52 -32.76
CA ASN A 183 -17.37 9.26 -32.92
C ASN A 183 -16.56 8.11 -32.26
N PRO A 184 -17.17 6.98 -31.84
CA PRO A 184 -16.49 5.80 -31.33
C PRO A 184 -16.21 4.76 -32.46
N LYS A 185 -15.53 3.68 -32.07
CA LYS A 185 -15.36 2.40 -32.79
C LYS A 185 -14.49 2.44 -34.06
N ARG A 186 -13.38 1.68 -34.03
CA ARG A 186 -13.04 0.80 -35.16
C ARG A 186 -12.21 -0.41 -34.71
N LEU A 187 -12.85 -1.56 -34.83
CA LEU A 187 -12.22 -2.87 -34.90
C LEU A 187 -11.92 -3.19 -36.38
N ASN A 188 -10.86 -3.97 -36.59
CA ASN A 188 -10.61 -4.92 -37.69
C ASN A 188 -10.17 -4.42 -39.08
N ARG A 189 -9.03 -4.93 -39.57
CA ARG A 189 -8.97 -6.08 -40.53
C ARG A 189 -7.62 -6.15 -41.31
N LEU A 190 -6.93 -7.28 -41.13
CA LEU A 190 -6.10 -8.09 -42.07
C LEU A 190 -5.48 -7.48 -43.35
N SER A 191 -4.16 -7.71 -43.49
CA SER A 191 -3.47 -8.14 -44.73
C SER A 191 -2.15 -8.82 -44.29
N LEU A 192 -1.99 -10.16 -44.29
CA LEU A 192 -1.72 -11.06 -45.42
C LEU A 192 -0.78 -10.49 -46.48
N ILE A 193 0.52 -10.77 -46.37
CA ILE A 193 1.40 -10.94 -47.53
C ILE A 193 2.34 -12.12 -47.26
N SER A 194 2.10 -13.19 -48.02
CA SER A 194 2.98 -14.35 -48.21
C SER A 194 4.11 -14.00 -49.19
N SER A 195 5.31 -14.56 -48.98
CA SER A 195 6.30 -15.03 -49.98
C SER A 195 7.53 -15.57 -49.21
N SER A 196 7.83 -16.88 -49.21
CA SER A 196 8.64 -17.59 -50.23
C SER A 196 10.06 -17.01 -50.30
N THR A 197 11.20 -17.66 -50.05
CA THR A 197 11.69 -19.05 -50.24
C THR A 197 13.13 -19.08 -49.68
N GLY A 198 13.67 -20.24 -49.28
CA GLY A 198 15.13 -20.38 -49.16
C GLY A 198 15.65 -21.48 -48.25
N SER A 199 15.73 -22.70 -48.78
CA SER A 199 16.44 -23.87 -48.25
C SER A 199 17.87 -23.57 -47.82
N ASN A 200 18.34 -24.15 -46.70
CA ASN A 200 19.75 -24.58 -46.61
C ASN A 200 19.94 -25.73 -45.61
N THR A 201 20.08 -26.93 -46.15
CA THR A 201 20.59 -28.14 -45.51
C THR A 201 22.12 -28.09 -45.49
N ARG A 202 22.73 -28.20 -44.30
CA ARG A 202 24.12 -28.67 -44.18
C ARG A 202 24.38 -29.18 -42.76
N LYS A 203 24.47 -30.50 -42.62
CA LYS A 203 25.57 -31.24 -41.99
C LYS A 203 25.35 -32.73 -42.17
#